data_AF-A0A7C4M790-F1
#
_entry.id   AF-A0A7C4M790-F1
#
_cell.length_a   1.000
_cell.length_b   1.000
_cell.length_c   1.000
_cell.angle_alpha   90.00
_cell.angle_beta   90.00
_cell.angle_gamma   90.00
#
_symmetry.space_group_name_H-M   'P 1'
#
loop_
_entity.id
_entity.type
_entity.pdbx_description
1 polymer ?
#
loop_
_entity_poly.entity_id
_entity_poly.type
_entity_poly.pdbx_seq_one_letter_code
_entity_poly.pdbx_strand_id
1 'polypeptide(L)' 'MKARIGTVALILLFLVAVSCPSASAASSVPVTVSCTFEDGRPAPNVLVEVYHQSGLFAKTVTGTNGKALLSLPMNE' A
#
# COMPACT_ATOMS: atom_id res chain seq x y z
N MET A 1 25.16 -12.51 64.11
CA MET A 1 25.28 -13.42 62.96
C MET A 1 24.57 -12.76 61.77
N LYS A 2 25.30 -12.53 60.67
CA LYS A 2 24.83 -11.89 59.43
C LYS A 2 23.99 -12.92 58.64
N ALA A 3 22.77 -12.57 58.23
CA ALA A 3 22.04 -13.26 57.18
C ALA A 3 21.74 -12.25 56.07
N ARG A 4 22.11 -12.65 54.84
CA ARG A 4 22.22 -11.83 53.64
C ARG A 4 21.04 -12.11 52.71
N ILE A 5 20.60 -11.05 52.02
CA ILE A 5 20.19 -10.98 50.60
C ILE A 5 19.29 -12.11 50.08
N GLY A 6 18.08 -11.73 49.69
CA GLY A 6 17.19 -12.55 48.87
C GLY A 6 16.20 -11.67 48.10
N THR A 7 16.74 -10.83 47.22
CA THR A 7 16.01 -10.07 46.20
C THR A 7 15.16 -11.01 45.35
N VAL A 8 13.85 -11.04 45.58
CA VAL A 8 12.89 -11.51 44.58
C VAL A 8 11.81 -10.44 44.48
N ALA A 9 12.20 -9.33 43.85
CA ALA A 9 11.22 -8.43 43.25
C ALA A 9 10.50 -9.26 42.19
N LEU A 10 9.26 -9.61 42.49
CA LEU A 10 8.28 -10.18 41.58
C LEU A 10 8.09 -9.16 40.46
N ILE A 11 8.96 -9.22 39.45
CA ILE A 11 8.83 -8.45 38.22
C ILE A 11 7.58 -8.99 37.55
N LEU A 12 6.49 -8.27 37.79
CA LEU A 12 5.25 -8.35 37.05
C LEU A 12 5.64 -8.10 35.59
N LEU A 13 5.93 -9.18 34.87
CA LEU A 13 6.23 -9.16 33.45
C LEU A 13 4.98 -8.61 32.79
N PHE A 14 5.01 -7.31 32.51
CA PHE A 14 4.06 -6.63 31.67
C PHE A 14 4.00 -7.44 30.39
N LEU A 15 2.89 -8.16 30.23
CA LEU A 15 2.46 -8.78 29.01
C LEU A 15 2.20 -7.62 28.04
N VAL A 16 3.27 -7.07 27.46
CA VAL A 16 3.15 -6.26 26.25
C VAL A 16 2.63 -7.25 25.23
N ALA A 17 1.30 -7.29 25.11
CA ALA A 17 0.64 -7.83 23.96
C ALA A 17 1.21 -7.04 22.79
N VAL A 18 2.25 -7.61 22.18
CA VAL A 18 2.67 -7.27 20.84
C VAL A 18 1.50 -7.71 19.98
N SER A 19 0.48 -6.85 19.91
CA SER A 19 -0.44 -6.80 18.80
C SER A 19 0.42 -6.42 17.61
N CYS A 20 1.11 -7.41 17.05
CA CYS A 20 1.64 -7.32 15.71
C CYS A 20 0.40 -7.09 14.84
N PRO A 21 0.18 -5.89 14.27
CA PRO A 21 -0.83 -5.80 13.24
C PRO A 21 -0.34 -6.76 12.16
N SER A 22 -1.02 -7.89 12.00
CA SER A 22 -0.91 -8.69 10.78
C SER A 22 -1.47 -7.82 9.66
N ALA A 23 -0.67 -6.85 9.22
CA ALA A 23 -0.89 -6.13 8.00
C ALA A 23 -0.64 -7.16 6.90
N SER A 24 -1.70 -7.82 6.45
CA SER A 24 -1.72 -8.39 5.11
C SER A 24 -1.36 -7.23 4.18
N ALA A 25 -0.10 -7.17 3.77
CA ALA A 25 0.33 -6.25 2.76
C ALA A 25 -0.39 -6.66 1.48
N ALA A 26 -1.49 -5.96 1.16
CA ALA A 26 -2.06 -6.02 -0.16
C ALA A 26 -0.97 -5.53 -1.12
N SER A 27 -0.32 -6.48 -1.80
CA SER A 27 0.72 -6.15 -2.77
C SER A 27 0.02 -5.42 -3.92
N SER A 28 0.44 -4.19 -4.22
CA SER A 28 -0.09 -3.44 -5.36
C SER A 28 1.04 -3.09 -6.30
N VAL A 29 0.85 -3.33 -7.59
CA VAL A 29 1.81 -2.96 -8.63
C VAL A 29 1.43 -1.61 -9.23
N PRO A 30 2.38 -0.65 -9.27
CA PRO A 30 2.16 0.63 -9.91
C PRO A 30 2.13 0.45 -11.44
N VAL A 31 1.09 0.96 -12.08
CA VAL A 31 0.91 1.02 -13.53
C VAL A 31 0.87 2.47 -13.96
N THR A 32 1.66 2.80 -14.97
CA THR A 32 1.65 4.13 -15.60
C THR A 32 1.06 4.03 -16.99
N VAL A 33 -0.06 4.71 -17.23
CA VAL A 33 -0.65 4.86 -18.56
C VAL A 33 -0.20 6.21 -19.12
N SER A 34 0.27 6.22 -20.37
CA SER A 34 0.66 7.44 -21.08
C SER A 34 -0.20 7.60 -22.33
N CYS A 35 -0.89 8.73 -22.44
CA CYS A 35 -1.69 9.11 -23.59
C CYS A 35 -1.01 10.29 -24.29
N THR A 36 -0.80 10.14 -25.60
CA THR A 36 -0.24 11.17 -26.47
C THR A 36 -1.12 11.32 -27.68
N PHE A 37 -1.21 12.54 -28.20
CA PHE A 37 -1.77 12.78 -29.53
C PHE A 37 -0.83 12.21 -30.61
N GLU A 38 -1.32 12.10 -31.84
CA GLU A 38 -0.55 11.58 -32.98
C GLU A 38 0.74 12.38 -33.24
N ASP A 39 0.72 13.67 -32.94
CA ASP A 39 1.87 14.58 -33.05
C ASP A 39 2.89 14.48 -31.90
N GLY A 40 2.70 13.53 -30.98
CA GLY A 40 3.60 13.27 -29.86
C GLY A 40 3.42 14.19 -28.65
N ARG A 41 2.49 15.16 -28.69
CA ARG A 41 2.17 15.97 -27.51
C ARG A 41 1.41 15.15 -26.47
N PRO A 42 1.59 15.42 -25.16
CA PRO A 42 0.80 14.76 -24.13
C PRO A 42 -0.69 15.06 -24.31
N ALA A 43 -1.54 14.06 -24.10
CA ALA A 43 -2.99 14.18 -24.14
C ALA A 43 -3.55 14.26 -22.71
N PRO A 44 -3.75 15.49 -22.16
CA PRO A 44 -4.32 15.67 -20.83
C PRO A 44 -5.83 15.47 -20.83
N ASN A 45 -6.40 15.26 -19.64
CA ASN A 45 -7.84 15.14 -19.44
C ASN A 45 -8.49 13.99 -20.23
N VAL A 46 -7.73 12.92 -20.49
CA VAL A 46 -8.21 11.70 -21.14
C VAL A 46 -8.69 10.75 -20.06
N LEU A 47 -9.89 10.22 -20.24
CA LEU A 47 -10.44 9.22 -19.34
C LEU A 47 -9.77 7.86 -19.57
N VAL A 48 -9.22 7.28 -18.50
CA VAL A 48 -8.59 5.96 -18.48
C VAL A 48 -9.43 5.05 -17.60
N GLU A 49 -9.94 3.97 -18.19
CA GLU A 49 -10.71 2.93 -17.52
C GLU A 49 -9.92 1.62 -17.55
N VAL A 50 -9.64 1.07 -16.37
CA VAL A 50 -8.93 -0.21 -16.23
C VAL A 50 -9.93 -1.29 -15.86
N TYR A 51 -9.98 -2.33 -16.67
CA TYR A 51 -10.85 -3.49 -16.46
C TYR A 51 -10.03 -4.67 -15.97
N HIS A 52 -10.55 -5.38 -14.96
CA HIS A 52 -9.97 -6.61 -14.45
C HIS A 52 -11.09 -7.64 -14.30
N GLN A 53 -10.92 -8.83 -14.90
CA GLN A 53 -11.75 -10.06 -14.92
C GLN A 53 -13.27 -9.95 -14.63
N SER A 54 -13.67 -9.35 -13.51
CA SER A 54 -15.06 -9.11 -13.10
C SER A 54 -15.67 -7.77 -13.53
N GLY A 55 -14.90 -6.83 -14.10
CA GLY A 55 -15.43 -5.57 -14.62
C GLY A 55 -14.47 -4.38 -14.50
N LEU A 56 -15.05 -3.18 -14.43
CA LEU A 56 -14.30 -1.93 -14.24
C LEU A 56 -13.65 -1.96 -12.85
N PHE A 57 -12.32 -1.98 -12.82
CA PHE A 57 -11.52 -2.01 -11.61
C PHE A 57 -11.22 -0.59 -11.10
N ALA A 58 -10.74 0.28 -11.99
CA ALA A 58 -10.37 1.64 -11.64
C ALA A 58 -10.63 2.60 -12.80
N LYS A 59 -10.89 3.86 -12.46
CA LYS A 59 -11.15 4.94 -13.39
C LYS A 59 -10.36 6.16 -12.96
N THR A 60 -9.61 6.75 -13.88
CA THR A 60 -8.81 7.94 -13.62
C THR A 60 -8.73 8.82 -14.86
N VAL A 61 -8.17 10.00 -14.71
CA VAL A 61 -7.99 10.97 -15.80
C VAL A 61 -6.50 11.29 -15.92
N THR A 62 -6.00 11.42 -17.14
CA THR A 62 -4.60 11.83 -17.36
C THR A 62 -4.35 13.25 -16.88
N GLY A 63 -3.22 13.45 -16.21
CA GLY A 63 -2.75 14.78 -15.81
C GLY A 63 -2.26 15.61 -16.99
N THR A 64 -1.81 16.84 -16.72
CA THR A 64 -1.28 17.77 -17.74
C THR A 64 -0.12 17.19 -18.56
N ASN A 65 0.59 16.21 -18.01
CA ASN A 65 1.67 15.47 -18.66
C ASN A 65 1.19 14.30 -19.54
N GLY A 66 -0.12 14.13 -19.72
CA GLY A 66 -0.70 13.02 -20.46
C GLY A 66 -0.56 11.66 -19.77
N LYS A 67 -0.21 11.63 -18.48
CA LYS A 67 -0.01 10.39 -17.74
C LYS A 67 -1.04 10.19 -16.65
N ALA A 68 -1.38 8.93 -16.40
CA ALA A 68 -2.18 8.49 -15.27
C ALA A 68 -1.43 7.39 -14.52
N LEU A 69 -1.38 7.51 -13.20
CA LEU A 69 -0.78 6.52 -12.29
C LEU A 69 -1.91 5.76 -11.61
N LEU A 70 -1.86 4.43 -11.64
CA LEU A 70 -2.80 3.54 -10.97
C LEU A 70 -2.02 2.51 -10.15
N SER A 71 -2.57 2.08 -9.02
CA SER A 71 -2.04 0.94 -8.27
C SER A 71 -3.02 -0.22 -8.44
N LEU A 72 -2.58 -1.29 -9.09
CA LEU A 72 -3.38 -2.50 -9.26
C LEU A 72 -3.02 -3.48 -8.14
N PRO A 73 -3.97 -3.97 -7.34
CA PRO A 73 -3.72 -5.02 -6.38
C PRO A 73 -3.31 -6.28 -7.15
N MET A 74 -2.15 -6.83 -6.81
CA MET A 74 -1.79 -8.18 -7.21
C MET A 74 -2.49 -9.11 -6.23
N ASN A 75 -3.62 -9.65 -6.69
CA ASN A 75 -4.18 -10.82 -6.05
C ASN A 75 -3.39 -12.02 -6.58
N GLU A 76 -2.65 -12.70 -5.70
CA GLU A 76 -2.12 -14.04 -6.00
C GLU A 76 -3.28 -15.06 -6.13
#